data_AF-A0A3B9TQJ0-F1
#
_entry.id   AF-A0A3B9TQJ0-F1
#
_cell.length_a   1.000
_cell.length_b   1.000
_cell.length_c   1.000
_cell.angle_alpha   90.00
_cell.angle_beta   90.00
_cell.angle_gamma   90.00
#
_symmetry.space_group_name_H-M   'P 1'
#
loop_
_entity.id
_entity.type
_entity.pdbx_description
1 polymer ?
#
loop_
_entity_poly.entity_id
_entity_poly.type
_entity_poly.pdbx_seq_one_letter_code
_entity_poly.pdbx_strand_id
1 'polypeptide(L)'
;MNGTRPTDTFGTNVFGERAMREGLPKQTYEKLKNSISGGEKLDLATADIVATAMKEWAISRGATHYTHWFHPRTELTAEKHMAFLTVDANGMPIESFNGEELIQSEPDASSLPSGGMRSTFEARGYTAWDPTSPAFVIPSEKGGTLCIPSVFISNDGTPLDMKTPLLRALSAVEERTLRILKLFGNRNVRTVRVTMGAEQEFFLIDAEKAQARADISYCGRTLIGSPPPKGQQMEDHYFGSIHPRVLSFMEDLGERMLSLGMVLKTRHNEVAPCQF
;
A
#
# COMPACT_ATOMS: atom_id res chain seq x y z
N MET A 1 -0.43 -7.96 -26.18
CA MET A 1 -1.70 -8.57 -25.73
C MET A 1 -2.85 -7.78 -26.32
N ASN A 2 -3.87 -8.47 -26.83
CA ASN A 2 -5.00 -7.87 -27.56
C ASN A 2 -6.01 -7.21 -26.60
N GLY A 3 -6.25 -5.90 -26.76
CA GLY A 3 -7.59 -5.32 -26.65
C GLY A 3 -8.22 -5.07 -25.27
N THR A 4 -7.54 -5.32 -24.14
CA THR A 4 -8.09 -4.96 -22.82
C THR A 4 -8.06 -3.45 -22.63
N ARG A 5 -9.21 -2.81 -22.38
CA ARG A 5 -9.22 -1.37 -22.12
C ARG A 5 -8.69 -1.10 -20.71
N PRO A 6 -8.01 0.03 -20.45
CA PRO A 6 -7.55 0.38 -19.10
C PRO A 6 -8.65 0.34 -18.04
N THR A 7 -9.89 0.67 -18.41
CA THR A 7 -11.07 0.59 -17.53
C THR A 7 -11.41 -0.83 -17.07
N ASP A 8 -11.08 -1.83 -17.88
CA ASP A 8 -11.37 -3.23 -17.59
C ASP A 8 -10.32 -3.81 -16.62
N THR A 9 -9.08 -3.30 -16.68
CA THR A 9 -7.98 -3.65 -15.76
C THR A 9 -8.00 -2.85 -14.46
N PHE A 10 -8.58 -1.66 -14.45
CA PHE A 10 -8.52 -0.73 -13.31
C PHE A 10 -9.07 -1.34 -12.02
N GLY A 11 -8.24 -1.40 -10.98
CA GLY A 11 -8.61 -1.88 -9.64
C GLY A 11 -9.04 -3.34 -9.59
N THR A 12 -8.68 -4.17 -10.57
CA THR A 12 -9.04 -5.60 -10.59
C THR A 12 -8.44 -6.36 -9.42
N ASN A 13 -7.29 -5.93 -8.91
CA ASN A 13 -6.58 -6.50 -7.76
C ASN A 13 -6.84 -5.74 -6.45
N VAL A 14 -7.89 -4.93 -6.38
CA VAL A 14 -8.25 -4.17 -5.17
C VAL A 14 -9.61 -4.64 -4.65
N PHE A 15 -9.70 -4.90 -3.35
CA PHE A 15 -10.96 -5.16 -2.64
C PHE A 15 -11.70 -3.82 -2.41
N GLY A 16 -12.02 -3.16 -3.52
CA GLY A 16 -12.66 -1.85 -3.55
C GLY A 16 -14.19 -1.96 -3.53
N GLU A 17 -14.85 -0.84 -3.82
CA GLU A 17 -16.31 -0.74 -3.74
C GLU A 17 -17.06 -1.80 -4.56
N ARG A 18 -16.57 -2.10 -5.78
CA ARG A 18 -17.16 -3.15 -6.62
C ARG A 18 -17.09 -4.53 -5.96
N ALA A 19 -15.91 -4.95 -5.54
CA ALA A 19 -15.68 -6.24 -4.90
C ALA A 19 -16.47 -6.37 -3.59
N MET A 20 -16.50 -5.29 -2.79
CA MET A 20 -17.29 -5.25 -1.56
C MET A 20 -18.79 -5.38 -1.82
N ARG A 21 -19.34 -4.69 -2.83
CA ARG A 21 -20.78 -4.80 -3.17
C ARG A 21 -21.17 -6.18 -3.70
N GLU A 22 -20.27 -6.84 -4.41
CA GLU A 22 -20.48 -8.19 -4.95
C GLU A 22 -20.35 -9.27 -3.87
N GLY A 23 -19.38 -9.12 -2.96
CA GLY A 23 -19.04 -10.15 -1.97
C GLY A 23 -19.70 -10.00 -0.59
N LEU A 24 -20.16 -8.80 -0.21
CA LEU A 24 -20.72 -8.55 1.13
C LEU A 24 -22.24 -8.48 1.11
N PRO A 25 -22.92 -8.98 2.17
CA PRO A 25 -24.32 -8.66 2.41
C PRO A 25 -24.53 -7.15 2.49
N LYS A 26 -25.67 -6.66 1.97
CA LYS A 26 -25.99 -5.22 1.91
C LYS A 26 -25.80 -4.50 3.26
N GLN A 27 -26.23 -5.11 4.35
CA GLN A 27 -26.10 -4.51 5.68
C GLN A 27 -24.63 -4.40 6.13
N THR A 28 -23.82 -5.43 5.90
CA THR A 28 -22.38 -5.45 6.20
C THR A 28 -21.63 -4.40 5.37
N TYR A 29 -21.96 -4.29 4.07
CA TYR A 29 -21.39 -3.28 3.19
C TYR A 29 -21.68 -1.85 3.69
N GLU A 30 -22.92 -1.53 4.04
CA GLU A 30 -23.26 -0.19 4.55
C GLU A 30 -22.59 0.10 5.90
N LYS A 31 -22.50 -0.89 6.80
CA LYS A 31 -21.75 -0.75 8.06
C LYS A 31 -20.27 -0.48 7.83
N LEU A 32 -19.62 -1.26 6.97
CA LEU A 32 -18.21 -1.06 6.63
C LEU A 32 -17.99 0.32 6.00
N LYS A 33 -18.87 0.74 5.08
CA LYS A 33 -18.84 2.06 4.46
C LYS A 33 -18.96 3.18 5.50
N ASN A 34 -19.87 3.06 6.46
CA ASN A 34 -20.01 4.01 7.56
C ASN A 34 -18.74 4.08 8.41
N SER A 35 -18.12 2.94 8.70
CA SER A 35 -16.86 2.86 9.43
C SER A 35 -15.72 3.56 8.68
N ILE A 36 -15.58 3.34 7.37
CA ILE A 36 -14.62 4.02 6.49
C ILE A 36 -14.81 5.54 6.50
N SER A 37 -16.07 6.01 6.51
CA SER A 37 -16.37 7.44 6.58
C SER A 37 -16.16 8.06 7.97
N GLY A 38 -15.68 7.28 8.96
CA GLY A 38 -15.40 7.76 10.32
C GLY A 38 -16.63 7.83 11.23
N GLY A 39 -17.72 7.16 10.86
CA GLY A 39 -18.98 7.19 11.60
C GLY A 39 -19.03 6.22 12.77
N GLU A 40 -18.43 5.03 12.64
CA GLU A 40 -18.67 3.91 13.57
C GLU A 40 -17.44 2.98 13.69
N LYS A 41 -17.23 2.41 14.88
CA LYS A 41 -16.26 1.31 15.05
C LYS A 41 -16.82 0.04 14.40
N LEU A 42 -15.94 -0.72 13.75
CA LEU A 42 -16.31 -2.01 13.18
C LEU A 42 -16.48 -3.04 14.30
N ASP A 43 -17.67 -3.64 14.41
CA ASP A 43 -17.93 -4.73 15.35
C ASP A 43 -17.37 -6.08 14.81
N LEU A 44 -17.00 -6.99 15.73
CA LEU A 44 -16.34 -8.25 15.36
C LEU A 44 -17.20 -9.11 14.42
N ALA A 45 -18.52 -9.15 14.61
CA ALA A 45 -19.41 -9.93 13.75
C ALA A 45 -19.41 -9.38 12.31
N THR A 46 -19.39 -8.06 12.14
CA THR A 46 -19.22 -7.43 10.83
C THR A 46 -17.84 -7.74 10.25
N ALA A 47 -16.78 -7.71 11.07
CA ALA A 47 -15.43 -8.01 10.64
C ALA A 47 -15.24 -9.47 10.19
N ASP A 48 -15.86 -10.45 10.86
CA ASP A 48 -15.82 -11.86 10.45
C ASP A 48 -16.42 -12.07 9.04
N ILE A 49 -17.54 -11.40 8.76
CA ILE A 49 -18.18 -11.45 7.45
C ILE A 49 -17.25 -10.81 6.40
N VAL A 50 -16.64 -9.68 6.74
CA VAL A 50 -15.70 -8.98 5.84
C VAL A 50 -14.45 -9.81 5.59
N ALA A 51 -13.86 -10.42 6.61
CA ALA A 51 -12.70 -11.29 6.51
C ALA A 51 -12.98 -12.49 5.61
N THR A 52 -14.12 -13.16 5.82
CA THR A 52 -14.54 -14.28 4.97
C THR A 52 -14.67 -13.86 3.52
N ALA A 53 -15.39 -12.77 3.23
CA ALA A 53 -15.56 -12.29 1.86
C ALA A 53 -14.23 -11.82 1.22
N MET A 54 -13.36 -11.17 1.99
CA MET A 54 -12.04 -10.72 1.54
C MET A 54 -11.11 -11.89 1.23
N LYS A 55 -11.16 -12.97 2.04
CA LYS A 55 -10.44 -14.22 1.81
C LYS A 55 -10.88 -14.90 0.53
N GLU A 56 -12.18 -15.15 0.37
CA GLU A 56 -12.73 -15.78 -0.84
C GLU A 56 -12.40 -14.96 -2.10
N TRP A 57 -12.52 -13.64 -2.01
CA TRP A 57 -12.12 -12.74 -3.09
C TRP A 57 -10.62 -12.82 -3.41
N ALA A 58 -9.75 -12.89 -2.39
CA ALA A 58 -8.32 -12.99 -2.58
C ALA A 58 -7.90 -14.34 -3.17
N ILE A 59 -8.48 -15.44 -2.69
CA ILE A 59 -8.24 -16.80 -3.18
C ILE A 59 -8.69 -16.92 -4.65
N SER A 60 -9.82 -16.31 -5.02
CA SER A 60 -10.26 -16.25 -6.43
C SER A 60 -9.25 -15.56 -7.37
N ARG A 61 -8.28 -14.83 -6.81
CA ARG A 61 -7.17 -14.16 -7.50
C ARG A 61 -5.83 -14.88 -7.34
N GLY A 62 -5.85 -16.10 -6.83
CA GLY A 62 -4.68 -16.93 -6.61
C GLY A 62 -3.90 -16.59 -5.34
N ALA A 63 -4.44 -15.77 -4.44
CA ALA A 63 -3.77 -15.50 -3.17
C ALA A 63 -3.77 -16.75 -2.29
N THR A 64 -2.60 -17.12 -1.78
CA THR A 64 -2.41 -18.24 -0.84
C THR A 64 -2.05 -17.75 0.56
N HIS A 65 -1.60 -16.50 0.65
CA HIS A 65 -1.18 -15.86 1.88
C HIS A 65 -1.88 -14.49 2.04
N TYR A 66 -1.86 -13.99 3.26
CA TYR A 66 -2.18 -12.61 3.59
C TYR A 66 -1.07 -11.97 4.41
N THR A 67 -1.05 -10.65 4.46
CA THR A 67 -0.13 -9.88 5.27
C THR A 67 -0.76 -8.56 5.70
N HIS A 68 -0.48 -8.13 6.93
CA HIS A 68 -0.69 -6.75 7.33
C HIS A 68 0.44 -5.91 6.74
N TRP A 69 0.09 -5.09 5.76
CA TRP A 69 1.02 -4.26 5.03
C TRP A 69 1.09 -2.87 5.67
N PHE A 70 2.26 -2.47 6.13
CA PHE A 70 2.45 -1.18 6.80
C PHE A 70 3.84 -0.59 6.55
N HIS A 71 3.98 0.71 6.83
CA HIS A 71 5.24 1.46 6.71
C HIS A 71 5.75 1.83 8.11
N PRO A 72 6.67 1.05 8.71
CA PRO A 72 7.39 1.47 9.90
C PRO A 72 8.19 2.77 9.66
N ARG A 73 8.69 3.38 10.74
CA ARG A 73 9.55 4.59 10.68
C ARG A 73 10.95 4.39 10.05
N THR A 74 11.12 3.34 9.26
CA THR A 74 12.34 3.06 8.49
C THR A 74 12.18 3.41 7.01
N GLU A 75 11.06 4.03 6.61
CA GLU A 75 10.70 4.40 5.22
C GLU A 75 10.55 3.23 4.23
N LEU A 76 10.74 1.99 4.71
CA LEU A 76 10.51 0.76 3.97
C LEU A 76 9.19 0.13 4.39
N THR A 77 8.60 -0.69 3.52
CA THR A 77 7.44 -1.53 3.86
C THR A 77 7.87 -2.73 4.70
N ALA A 78 7.02 -3.12 5.64
CA ALA A 78 7.18 -4.36 6.39
C ALA A 78 6.00 -5.29 6.12
N GLU A 79 6.30 -6.57 5.93
CA GLU A 79 5.34 -7.62 5.62
C GLU A 79 5.73 -8.91 6.33
N LYS A 80 4.74 -9.56 6.96
CA LYS A 80 4.82 -10.93 7.45
C LYS A 80 3.75 -11.74 6.74
N HIS A 81 4.13 -12.71 5.93
CA HIS A 81 3.18 -13.49 5.14
C HIS A 81 2.65 -14.66 5.97
N MET A 82 1.33 -14.74 6.10
CA MET A 82 0.60 -15.78 6.82
C MET A 82 -0.24 -16.56 5.82
N ALA A 83 -0.19 -17.88 5.86
CA ALA A 83 -0.99 -18.70 4.96
C ALA A 83 -2.47 -18.66 5.36
N PHE A 84 -3.38 -18.72 4.38
CA PHE A 84 -4.80 -18.98 4.67
C PHE A 84 -5.02 -20.43 5.14
N LEU A 85 -4.14 -21.35 4.72
CA LEU A 85 -4.24 -22.76 5.05
C LEU A 85 -3.97 -22.99 6.55
N THR A 86 -4.93 -23.62 7.21
CA THR A 86 -4.83 -24.15 8.56
C THR A 86 -5.40 -25.57 8.60
N VAL A 87 -5.39 -26.20 9.77
CA VAL A 87 -5.96 -27.53 10.00
C VAL A 87 -7.15 -27.43 10.94
N ASP A 88 -8.23 -28.12 10.62
CA ASP A 88 -9.40 -28.21 11.49
C ASP A 88 -9.15 -29.17 12.69
N ALA A 89 -10.14 -29.29 13.58
CA ALA A 89 -10.05 -30.16 14.75
C ALA A 89 -9.89 -31.66 14.40
N ASN A 90 -10.21 -32.06 13.17
CA ASN A 90 -10.08 -33.42 12.67
C ASN A 90 -8.76 -33.64 11.90
N GLY A 91 -7.91 -32.61 11.79
CA GLY A 91 -6.66 -32.65 11.02
C GLY A 91 -6.84 -32.47 9.51
N MET A 92 -8.02 -32.06 9.05
CA MET A 92 -8.29 -31.79 7.63
C MET A 92 -7.86 -30.36 7.26
N PRO A 93 -7.25 -30.16 6.08
CA PRO A 93 -6.85 -28.84 5.62
C PRO A 93 -8.06 -27.97 5.33
N ILE A 94 -8.06 -26.74 5.84
CA ILE A 94 -9.08 -25.73 5.58
C ILE A 94 -8.44 -24.36 5.37
N GLU A 95 -9.07 -23.51 4.55
CA GLU A 95 -8.63 -22.12 4.37
C GLU A 95 -9.43 -21.21 5.30
N SER A 96 -8.76 -20.62 6.28
CA SER A 96 -9.35 -19.76 7.30
C SER A 96 -8.76 -18.35 7.25
N PHE A 97 -9.65 -17.38 7.45
CA PHE A 97 -9.30 -15.99 7.74
C PHE A 97 -10.49 -15.34 8.44
N ASN A 98 -10.31 -14.92 9.69
CA ASN A 98 -11.41 -14.43 10.52
C ASN A 98 -11.27 -12.93 10.87
N GLY A 99 -12.29 -12.39 11.53
CA GLY A 99 -12.36 -10.98 11.90
C GLY A 99 -11.31 -10.56 12.92
N GLU A 100 -10.87 -11.46 13.81
CA GLU A 100 -9.78 -11.18 14.75
C GLU A 100 -8.47 -10.96 13.98
N GLU A 101 -8.14 -11.90 13.08
CA GLU A 101 -6.97 -11.80 12.20
C GLU A 101 -7.04 -10.58 11.27
N LEU A 102 -8.24 -10.18 10.82
CA LEU A 102 -8.41 -8.99 10.00
C LEU A 102 -8.22 -7.69 10.78
N ILE A 103 -8.83 -7.56 11.96
CA ILE A 103 -8.79 -6.30 12.72
C ILE A 103 -7.39 -6.06 13.30
N GLN A 104 -6.75 -7.11 13.82
CA GLN A 104 -5.50 -6.98 14.56
C GLN A 104 -4.59 -8.20 14.35
N SER A 105 -3.31 -7.92 14.10
CA SER A 105 -2.29 -8.97 14.08
C SER A 105 -1.06 -8.56 14.89
N GLU A 106 -0.38 -9.56 15.44
CA GLU A 106 0.90 -9.43 16.15
C GLU A 106 2.06 -9.74 15.18
N PRO A 107 2.62 -8.74 14.49
CA PRO A 107 3.94 -8.90 13.90
C PRO A 107 4.93 -9.03 15.06
N ASP A 108 5.76 -10.07 15.03
CA ASP A 108 6.87 -10.17 15.97
C ASP A 108 7.83 -8.99 15.71
N ALA A 109 7.70 -7.96 16.54
CA ALA A 109 8.38 -6.69 16.39
C ALA A 109 9.73 -6.65 17.12
N SER A 110 10.15 -7.77 17.72
CA SER A 110 11.45 -7.90 18.41
C SER A 110 12.64 -7.67 17.47
N SER A 111 12.45 -7.89 16.16
CA SER A 111 13.48 -7.77 15.12
C SER A 111 13.53 -6.39 14.45
N LEU A 112 12.57 -5.49 14.72
CA LEU A 112 12.60 -4.14 14.16
C LEU A 112 13.63 -3.27 14.91
N PRO A 113 14.45 -2.47 14.20
CA PRO A 113 15.49 -1.65 14.83
C PRO A 113 14.90 -0.71 15.88
N SER A 114 15.22 -0.95 17.15
CA SER A 114 14.71 -0.15 18.28
C SER A 114 15.72 0.90 18.79
N GLY A 115 16.90 0.97 18.17
CA GLY A 115 17.99 1.86 18.61
C GLY A 115 18.50 1.56 20.03
N GLY A 116 18.29 0.34 20.55
CA GLY A 116 18.72 -0.06 21.90
C GLY A 116 17.86 0.52 23.04
N MET A 117 16.75 1.21 22.72
CA MET A 117 15.89 1.88 23.72
C MET A 117 14.79 1.00 24.31
N ARG A 118 14.62 -0.25 23.86
CA ARG A 118 13.51 -1.13 24.30
C ARG A 118 14.01 -2.50 24.77
N SER A 119 13.48 -2.97 25.90
CA SER A 119 13.61 -4.36 26.33
C SER A 119 12.85 -5.28 25.35
N THR A 120 13.33 -6.49 25.10
CA THR A 120 12.72 -7.45 24.13
C THR A 120 11.27 -7.78 24.44
N PHE A 121 10.86 -7.72 25.71
CA PHE A 121 9.46 -7.92 26.13
C PHE A 121 8.55 -6.73 25.76
N GLU A 122 9.08 -5.50 25.81
CA GLU A 122 8.38 -4.25 25.47
C GLU A 122 8.46 -3.92 23.97
N ALA A 123 9.23 -4.71 23.21
CA ALA A 123 9.36 -4.59 21.76
C ALA A 123 8.14 -5.15 21.00
N ARG A 124 7.10 -5.64 21.68
CA ARG A 124 5.86 -6.10 21.05
C ARG A 124 5.16 -4.94 20.35
N GLY A 125 4.80 -5.17 19.09
CA GLY A 125 4.05 -4.24 18.27
C GLY A 125 2.82 -4.93 17.69
N TYR A 126 1.81 -4.13 17.41
CA TYR A 126 0.51 -4.56 16.94
C TYR A 126 0.21 -3.86 15.65
N THR A 127 -0.26 -4.63 14.67
CA THR A 127 -0.89 -4.09 13.47
C THR A 127 -2.39 -4.00 13.67
N ALA A 128 -3.00 -2.93 13.19
CA ALA A 128 -4.45 -2.83 13.12
C ALA A 128 -4.86 -2.40 11.71
N TRP A 129 -5.87 -3.06 11.14
CA TRP A 129 -6.34 -2.73 9.79
C TRP A 129 -6.92 -1.32 9.74
N ASP A 130 -6.51 -0.55 8.73
CA ASP A 130 -7.13 0.73 8.38
C ASP A 130 -8.05 0.54 7.15
N PRO A 131 -9.38 0.49 7.34
CA PRO A 131 -10.32 0.28 6.25
C PRO A 131 -10.43 1.47 5.30
N THR A 132 -9.86 2.64 5.64
CA THR A 132 -9.82 3.79 4.72
C THR A 132 -8.91 3.57 3.51
N SER A 133 -8.00 2.60 3.59
CA SER A 133 -7.18 2.11 2.49
C SER A 133 -7.64 0.71 2.11
N PRO A 134 -8.11 0.46 0.87
CA PRO A 134 -8.66 -0.84 0.51
C PRO A 134 -7.56 -1.91 0.50
N ALA A 135 -7.90 -3.13 0.92
CA ALA A 135 -7.02 -4.28 0.77
C ALA A 135 -6.81 -4.60 -0.72
N PHE A 136 -5.67 -5.20 -1.05
CA PHE A 136 -5.30 -5.51 -2.44
C PHE A 136 -4.52 -6.81 -2.53
N VAL A 137 -4.49 -7.43 -3.70
CA VAL A 137 -3.70 -8.63 -3.95
C VAL A 137 -2.48 -8.26 -4.78
N ILE A 138 -1.30 -8.67 -4.30
CA ILE A 138 -0.07 -8.68 -5.08
C ILE A 138 0.10 -10.11 -5.60
N PRO A 139 -0.26 -10.42 -6.86
CA PRO A 139 0.09 -11.70 -7.46
C PRO A 139 1.60 -11.87 -7.57
N SER A 140 2.01 -13.12 -7.50
CA SER A 140 3.36 -13.64 -7.74
C SER A 140 3.29 -14.72 -8.82
N GLU A 141 4.43 -15.20 -9.30
CA GLU A 141 4.46 -16.27 -10.31
C GLU A 141 3.74 -17.56 -9.89
N LYS A 142 3.62 -17.81 -8.58
CA LYS A 142 3.09 -19.06 -8.01
C LYS A 142 1.85 -18.86 -7.13
N GLY A 143 1.22 -17.69 -7.18
CA GLY A 143 0.04 -17.38 -6.38
C GLY A 143 -0.09 -15.88 -6.14
N GLY A 144 -0.28 -15.50 -4.88
CA GLY A 144 -0.35 -14.09 -4.50
C GLY A 144 -0.49 -13.90 -3.00
N THR A 145 -0.41 -12.64 -2.59
CA THR A 145 -0.56 -12.24 -1.20
C THR A 145 -1.64 -11.17 -1.10
N LEU A 146 -2.62 -11.38 -0.22
CA LEU A 146 -3.56 -10.35 0.21
C LEU A 146 -2.84 -9.38 1.15
N CYS A 147 -2.65 -8.15 0.71
CA CYS A 147 -2.09 -7.07 1.51
C CYS A 147 -3.22 -6.26 2.17
N ILE A 148 -3.18 -6.20 3.50
CA ILE A 148 -4.17 -5.52 4.35
C ILE A 148 -3.51 -4.24 4.90
N PRO A 149 -3.82 -3.04 4.35
CA PRO A 149 -3.24 -1.79 4.80
C PRO A 149 -3.47 -1.57 6.30
N SER A 150 -2.39 -1.49 7.07
CA SER A 150 -2.48 -1.46 8.52
C SER A 150 -1.67 -0.32 9.10
N VAL A 151 -2.08 0.12 10.28
CA VAL A 151 -1.23 0.93 11.18
C VAL A 151 -0.40 0.02 12.06
N PHE A 152 0.74 0.51 12.55
CA PHE A 152 1.62 -0.23 13.44
C PHE A 152 1.95 0.58 14.71
N ILE A 153 1.62 0.01 15.87
CA ILE A 153 1.70 0.65 17.19
C ILE A 153 2.42 -0.27 18.18
N SER A 154 3.10 0.29 19.19
CA SER A 154 3.61 -0.50 20.32
C SER A 154 2.51 -0.84 21.32
N ASN A 155 2.84 -1.72 22.26
CA ASN A 155 1.95 -2.12 23.36
C ASN A 155 1.41 -0.93 24.21
N ASP A 156 2.17 0.16 24.33
CA ASP A 156 1.74 1.39 25.02
C ASP A 156 0.90 2.34 24.14
N GLY A 157 0.62 1.95 22.89
CA GLY A 157 -0.10 2.75 21.90
C GLY A 157 0.76 3.80 21.18
N THR A 158 2.08 3.82 21.38
CA THR A 158 2.97 4.73 20.65
C THR A 158 3.03 4.33 19.16
N PRO A 159 2.79 5.27 18.23
CA PRO A 159 2.90 4.98 16.80
C PRO A 159 4.32 4.62 16.37
N LEU A 160 4.46 3.46 15.74
CA LEU A 160 5.72 2.96 15.17
C LEU A 160 5.74 3.01 13.64
N ASP A 161 4.67 3.54 13.05
CA ASP A 161 4.50 3.72 11.62
C ASP A 161 4.56 5.19 11.17
N MET A 162 4.47 5.37 9.85
CA MET A 162 4.28 6.66 9.19
C MET A 162 2.79 7.00 8.98
N LYS A 163 1.92 5.98 8.96
CA LYS A 163 0.50 6.14 8.63
C LYS A 163 -0.31 6.76 9.77
N THR A 164 -0.09 6.36 11.02
CA THR A 164 -0.82 6.92 12.17
C THR A 164 -0.57 8.42 12.35
N PRO A 165 0.68 8.93 12.31
CA PRO A 165 0.93 10.37 12.32
C PRO A 165 0.22 11.13 11.18
N LEU A 166 0.22 10.57 9.97
CA LEU A 166 -0.47 11.16 8.81
C LEU A 166 -1.98 11.25 9.04
N LEU A 167 -2.62 10.16 9.48
CA LEU A 167 -4.07 10.15 9.78
C LEU A 167 -4.44 11.19 10.86
N ARG A 168 -3.62 11.32 11.91
CA ARG A 168 -3.81 12.34 12.96
C ARG A 168 -3.66 13.76 12.39
N ALA A 169 -2.68 13.99 11.53
CA ALA A 169 -2.48 15.28 10.88
C ALA A 169 -3.66 15.65 9.97
N LEU A 170 -4.14 14.71 9.15
CA LEU A 170 -5.30 14.91 8.28
C LEU A 170 -6.57 15.24 9.09
N SER A 171 -6.81 14.53 10.18
CA SER A 171 -7.94 14.80 11.07
C SER A 171 -7.86 16.20 11.71
N ALA A 172 -6.67 16.60 12.17
CA ALA A 172 -6.46 17.93 12.72
C ALA A 172 -6.69 19.03 11.66
N VAL A 173 -6.19 18.84 10.44
CA VAL A 173 -6.41 19.77 9.32
C VAL A 173 -7.91 19.88 9.00
N GLU A 174 -8.62 18.76 8.91
CA GLU A 174 -10.07 18.74 8.66
C GLU A 174 -10.84 19.50 9.75
N GLU A 175 -10.59 19.21 11.03
CA GLU A 175 -11.27 19.84 12.16
C GLU A 175 -11.08 21.37 12.14
N ARG A 176 -9.84 21.84 11.96
CA ARG A 176 -9.55 23.28 11.91
C ARG A 176 -10.12 23.95 10.67
N THR A 177 -10.08 23.28 9.51
CA THR A 177 -10.64 23.83 8.27
C THR A 177 -12.16 23.97 8.38
N LEU A 178 -12.85 22.97 8.94
CA LEU A 178 -14.30 23.04 9.18
C LEU A 178 -14.67 24.21 10.10
N ARG A 179 -13.87 24.50 11.13
CA ARG A 179 -14.10 25.67 12.00
C ARG A 179 -14.00 26.99 11.22
N ILE A 180 -12.99 27.11 10.35
CA ILE A 180 -12.80 28.30 9.51
C ILE A 180 -13.94 28.46 8.51
N LEU A 181 -14.33 27.39 7.81
CA LEU A 181 -15.43 27.42 6.83
C LEU A 181 -16.75 27.88 7.46
N LYS A 182 -17.03 27.45 8.70
CA LYS A 182 -18.22 27.88 9.46
C LYS A 182 -18.20 29.38 9.78
N LEU A 183 -17.02 29.97 10.04
CA LEU A 183 -16.87 31.42 10.26
C LEU A 183 -17.18 32.22 9.00
N PHE A 184 -16.82 31.69 7.82
CA PHE A 184 -17.14 32.30 6.51
C PHE A 184 -18.55 31.97 6.00
N GLY A 185 -19.45 31.48 6.88
CA GLY A 185 -20.86 31.25 6.56
C GLY A 185 -21.17 29.88 5.93
N ASN A 186 -20.16 29.05 5.65
CA ASN A 186 -20.37 27.74 5.07
C ASN A 186 -20.65 26.68 6.16
N ARG A 187 -21.88 26.65 6.66
CA ARG A 187 -22.29 25.83 7.82
C ARG A 187 -22.70 24.39 7.49
N ASN A 188 -22.95 24.10 6.21
CA ASN A 188 -23.45 22.80 5.76
C ASN A 188 -22.34 21.79 5.42
N VAL A 189 -21.08 22.24 5.33
CA VAL A 189 -19.94 21.35 5.05
C VAL A 189 -19.72 20.42 6.24
N ARG A 190 -19.71 19.11 5.96
CA ARG A 190 -19.53 18.06 6.96
C ARG A 190 -18.13 17.50 7.02
N THR A 191 -17.41 17.51 5.90
CA THR A 191 -16.06 16.93 5.76
C THR A 191 -15.20 17.80 4.85
N VAL A 192 -13.89 17.72 5.05
CA VAL A 192 -12.86 18.34 4.19
C VAL A 192 -11.82 17.28 3.88
N ARG A 193 -11.59 17.03 2.61
CA ARG A 193 -10.59 16.05 2.13
C ARG A 193 -9.37 16.78 1.59
N VAL A 194 -8.19 16.29 1.94
CA VAL A 194 -6.93 16.71 1.34
C VAL A 194 -6.65 15.81 0.14
N THR A 195 -6.29 16.41 -0.99
CA THR A 195 -5.85 15.70 -2.19
C THR A 195 -4.34 15.85 -2.36
N MET A 196 -3.67 14.79 -2.82
CA MET A 196 -2.24 14.79 -3.11
C MET A 196 -2.01 14.20 -4.51
N GLY A 197 -1.26 14.92 -5.35
CA GLY A 197 -0.73 14.41 -6.61
C GLY A 197 0.78 14.26 -6.47
N ALA A 198 1.27 13.02 -6.52
CA ALA A 198 2.69 12.75 -6.45
C ALA A 198 3.29 12.69 -7.85
N GLU A 199 4.46 13.30 -8.02
CA GLU A 199 5.33 13.14 -9.18
C GLU A 199 6.52 12.31 -8.71
N GLN A 200 6.76 11.17 -9.36
CA GLN A 200 7.76 10.20 -8.93
C GLN A 200 8.83 10.06 -9.99
N GLU A 201 10.01 10.61 -9.71
CA GLU A 201 11.19 10.42 -10.53
C GLU A 201 11.98 9.18 -10.11
N PHE A 202 12.69 8.56 -11.04
CA PHE A 202 13.60 7.46 -10.77
C PHE A 202 14.70 7.32 -11.83
N PHE A 203 15.76 6.58 -11.48
CA PHE A 203 16.81 6.20 -12.42
C PHE A 203 16.70 4.72 -12.78
N LEU A 204 16.92 4.39 -14.06
CA LEU A 204 17.07 3.00 -14.50
C LEU A 204 18.51 2.70 -14.91
N ILE A 205 19.08 1.66 -14.33
CA ILE A 205 20.41 1.16 -14.65
C ILE A 205 20.27 -0.27 -15.14
N ASP A 206 21.02 -0.63 -16.17
CA ASP A 206 21.09 -2.01 -16.63
C ASP A 206 21.60 -2.93 -15.50
N ALA A 207 20.92 -4.06 -15.29
CA ALA A 207 21.16 -4.92 -14.14
C ALA A 207 22.61 -5.43 -14.06
N GLU A 208 23.24 -5.77 -15.19
CA GLU A 208 24.63 -6.24 -15.21
C GLU A 208 25.59 -5.12 -14.78
N LYS A 209 25.32 -3.88 -15.21
CA LYS A 209 26.11 -2.69 -14.81
C LYS A 209 25.93 -2.35 -13.33
N ALA A 210 24.70 -2.47 -12.81
CA ALA A 210 24.41 -2.24 -11.40
C ALA A 210 25.12 -3.28 -10.52
N GLN A 211 25.07 -4.56 -10.90
CA GLN A 211 25.74 -5.65 -10.17
C GLN A 211 27.28 -5.52 -10.16
N ALA A 212 27.86 -4.99 -11.23
CA ALA A 212 29.29 -4.68 -11.29
C ALA A 212 29.73 -3.55 -10.31
N ARG A 213 28.78 -2.86 -9.68
CA ARG A 213 29.02 -1.74 -8.76
C ARG A 213 28.49 -2.03 -7.37
N ALA A 214 29.39 -2.43 -6.47
CA ALA A 214 29.07 -2.69 -5.07
C ALA A 214 28.45 -1.47 -4.37
N ASP A 215 28.86 -0.25 -4.72
CA ASP A 215 28.31 0.97 -4.13
C ASP A 215 26.85 1.23 -4.53
N ILE A 216 26.46 0.95 -5.77
CA ILE A 216 25.05 0.96 -6.17
C ILE A 216 24.26 -0.08 -5.36
N SER A 217 24.76 -1.31 -5.29
CA SER A 217 24.06 -2.42 -4.63
C SER A 217 23.86 -2.21 -3.13
N TYR A 218 24.85 -1.65 -2.42
CA TYR A 218 24.80 -1.50 -0.96
C TYR A 218 24.38 -0.11 -0.49
N CYS A 219 24.63 0.94 -1.27
CA CYS A 219 24.39 2.31 -0.86
C CYS A 219 23.26 2.98 -1.64
N GLY A 220 22.74 2.35 -2.69
CA GLY A 220 21.71 2.94 -3.56
C GLY A 220 22.19 4.13 -4.39
N ARG A 221 23.51 4.41 -4.39
CA ARG A 221 24.14 5.55 -5.08
C ARG A 221 25.61 5.28 -5.36
N THR A 222 26.17 5.96 -6.35
CA THR A 222 27.61 5.90 -6.61
C THR A 222 28.40 6.65 -5.53
N LEU A 223 29.41 6.00 -4.92
CA LEU A 223 30.32 6.63 -3.96
C LEU A 223 31.56 7.24 -4.62
N ILE A 224 31.99 6.64 -5.72
CA ILE A 224 33.15 7.09 -6.51
C ILE A 224 32.81 7.10 -7.99
N GLY A 225 33.40 8.01 -8.76
CA GLY A 225 33.17 8.08 -10.20
C GLY A 225 33.54 9.44 -10.76
N SER A 226 33.88 9.45 -12.06
CA SER A 226 33.98 10.72 -12.77
C SER A 226 32.58 11.34 -12.94
N PRO A 227 32.48 12.68 -12.96
CA PRO A 227 31.24 13.36 -13.31
C PRO A 227 30.68 12.85 -14.65
N PRO A 228 29.35 12.83 -14.82
CA PRO A 228 28.77 12.37 -16.08
C PRO A 228 29.22 13.29 -17.22
N PRO A 229 29.54 12.74 -18.42
CA PRO A 229 29.96 13.54 -19.58
C PRO A 229 28.85 14.49 -20.06
N LYS A 230 27.59 14.21 -19.70
CA LYS A 230 26.43 15.09 -19.88
C LYS A 230 25.79 15.35 -18.51
N GLY A 231 25.85 16.60 -18.05
CA GLY A 231 25.14 17.05 -16.85
C GLY A 231 23.73 17.56 -17.17
N GLN A 232 23.04 18.10 -16.17
CA GLN A 232 21.69 18.68 -16.32
C GLN A 232 21.63 20.01 -17.12
N GLN A 233 22.76 20.47 -17.68
CA GLN A 233 22.89 21.80 -18.28
C GLN A 233 22.55 21.85 -19.77
N MET A 234 22.52 20.71 -20.46
CA MET A 234 22.18 20.62 -21.88
C MET A 234 20.74 20.10 -21.96
N GLU A 235 19.82 20.89 -22.50
CA GLU A 235 18.37 20.61 -22.61
C GLU A 235 18.01 19.42 -23.54
N ASP A 236 18.98 18.57 -23.89
CA ASP A 236 18.91 17.67 -25.04
C ASP A 236 18.01 16.44 -24.85
N HIS A 237 17.38 16.24 -23.68
CA HIS A 237 16.65 15.01 -23.37
C HIS A 237 15.29 15.15 -22.67
N TYR A 238 14.91 16.35 -22.21
CA TYR A 238 13.57 16.57 -21.65
C TYR A 238 12.51 16.38 -22.74
N PHE A 239 11.56 15.48 -22.53
CA PHE A 239 10.58 15.02 -23.54
C PHE A 239 11.13 14.39 -24.83
N GLY A 240 12.38 13.92 -24.83
CA GLY A 240 12.91 13.09 -25.93
C GLY A 240 12.15 11.75 -26.09
N SER A 241 12.39 11.02 -27.17
CA SER A 241 11.83 9.67 -27.34
C SER A 241 12.34 8.72 -26.25
N ILE A 242 11.43 8.07 -25.51
CA ILE A 242 11.78 7.07 -24.49
C ILE A 242 12.36 5.83 -25.17
N HIS A 243 13.50 5.34 -24.68
CA HIS A 243 14.15 4.16 -25.23
C HIS A 243 13.21 2.93 -25.14
N PRO A 244 13.09 2.08 -26.18
CA PRO A 244 12.10 0.98 -26.21
C PRO A 244 12.14 0.03 -25.01
N ARG A 245 13.33 -0.33 -24.51
CA ARG A 245 13.49 -1.15 -23.29
C ARG A 245 12.87 -0.49 -22.05
N VAL A 246 13.02 0.82 -21.92
CA VAL A 246 12.47 1.58 -20.79
C VAL A 246 10.97 1.75 -20.96
N LEU A 247 10.52 2.02 -22.19
CA LEU A 247 9.10 2.12 -22.49
C LEU A 247 8.37 0.82 -22.12
N SER A 248 8.92 -0.34 -22.49
CA SER A 248 8.39 -1.65 -22.11
C SER A 248 8.26 -1.80 -20.59
N PHE A 249 9.30 -1.42 -19.83
CA PHE A 249 9.24 -1.42 -18.36
C PHE A 249 8.14 -0.51 -17.82
N MET A 250 8.00 0.71 -18.36
CA MET A 250 6.96 1.66 -17.96
C MET A 250 5.55 1.18 -18.32
N GLU A 251 5.40 0.41 -19.41
CA GLU A 251 4.13 -0.21 -19.80
C GLU A 251 3.74 -1.30 -18.81
N ASP A 252 4.66 -2.19 -18.46
CA ASP A 252 4.43 -3.24 -17.45
C ASP A 252 4.11 -2.63 -16.07
N LEU A 253 4.85 -1.59 -15.66
CA LEU A 253 4.58 -0.83 -14.44
C LEU A 253 3.19 -0.19 -14.49
N GLY A 254 2.82 0.42 -15.62
CA GLY A 254 1.53 1.04 -15.80
C GLY A 254 0.36 0.06 -15.71
N GLU A 255 0.48 -1.10 -16.36
CA GLU A 255 -0.52 -2.18 -16.24
C GLU A 255 -0.66 -2.66 -14.79
N ARG A 256 0.47 -2.82 -14.09
CA ARG A 256 0.48 -3.21 -12.69
C ARG A 256 -0.21 -2.18 -11.79
N MET A 257 0.14 -0.91 -11.93
CA MET A 257 -0.45 0.19 -11.17
C MET A 257 -1.95 0.35 -11.44
N LEU A 258 -2.37 0.21 -12.69
CA LEU A 258 -3.79 0.20 -13.06
C LEU A 258 -4.53 -0.93 -12.35
N SER A 259 -3.98 -2.15 -12.33
CA SER A 259 -4.59 -3.29 -11.63
C SER A 259 -4.79 -3.03 -10.12
N LEU A 260 -3.92 -2.21 -9.53
CA LEU A 260 -3.97 -1.76 -8.13
C LEU A 260 -4.80 -0.49 -7.92
N GLY A 261 -5.54 -0.03 -8.94
CA GLY A 261 -6.42 1.13 -8.85
C GLY A 261 -5.69 2.48 -8.84
N MET A 262 -4.43 2.50 -9.25
CA MET A 262 -3.63 3.72 -9.36
C MET A 262 -3.68 4.25 -10.80
N VAL A 263 -3.81 5.58 -10.94
CA VAL A 263 -3.85 6.25 -12.25
C VAL A 263 -2.50 6.90 -12.53
N LEU A 264 -1.79 6.40 -13.54
CA LEU A 264 -0.63 7.10 -14.10
C LEU A 264 -1.10 8.03 -15.21
N LYS A 265 -0.85 9.33 -15.04
CA LYS A 265 -1.29 10.36 -16.00
C LYS A 265 -0.24 10.67 -17.06
N THR A 266 1.03 10.69 -16.65
CA THR A 266 2.15 11.13 -17.47
C THR A 266 3.34 10.19 -17.28
N ARG A 267 4.17 10.07 -18.33
CA ARG A 267 5.49 9.42 -18.32
C ARG A 267 6.38 10.18 -19.32
N HIS A 268 7.62 10.45 -18.98
CA HIS A 268 8.59 11.09 -19.86
C HIS A 268 10.02 10.72 -19.46
N ASN A 269 11.00 11.17 -20.24
CA ASN A 269 12.38 11.26 -19.78
C ASN A 269 12.54 12.55 -18.98
N GLU A 270 13.49 12.56 -18.06
CA GLU A 270 13.89 13.74 -17.32
C GLU A 270 15.24 14.29 -17.81
N VAL A 271 15.72 15.38 -17.20
CA VAL A 271 16.91 16.10 -17.68
C VAL A 271 18.18 15.24 -17.58
N ALA A 272 18.36 14.43 -16.53
CA ALA A 272 19.57 13.63 -16.39
C ALA A 272 19.53 12.33 -17.23
N PRO A 273 20.68 11.83 -17.71
CA PRO A 273 20.73 10.55 -18.41
C PRO A 273 20.17 9.41 -17.57
N CYS A 274 19.28 8.61 -18.17
CA CYS A 274 18.59 7.49 -17.53
C CYS A 274 17.70 7.89 -16.34
N GLN A 275 17.31 9.16 -16.23
CA GLN A 275 16.28 9.65 -15.32
C GLN A 275 14.93 9.74 -16.05
N PHE A 276 13.86 9.39 -15.37
CA PHE A 276 12.50 9.35 -15.88
C PHE A 276 11.49 9.81 -14.83
#